data_AF-A0A2S1TYT2-F1
#
_entry.id   AF-A0A2S1TYT2-F1
#
_cell.length_a   1.000
_cell.length_b   1.000
_cell.length_c   1.000
_cell.angle_alpha   90.00
_cell.angle_beta   90.00
_cell.angle_gamma   90.00
#
_symmetry.space_group_name_H-M   'P 1'
#
loop_
_entity.id
_entity.type
_entity.pdbx_description
1 polymer ?
#
loop_
_entity_poly.entity_id
_entity_poly.type
_entity_poly.pdbx_seq_one_letter_code
_entity_poly.pdbx_strand_id
1 'polypeptide(L)'
;DPGLPNYDGSCFKTLNESLFTAKRQAKKNFNNQFSKKDTYDTNYLQMRENQIKILQEMYKCVYKIKSVPHTALDIASIIEKVSLEYHKDNDVKSLLEDLHVIRETMKTVPFPVTREEFEDRANLFILLERLEEFLTIKQEFMKQDDVVVEVINN
;
A
#
# COMPACT_ATOMS: atom_id res chain seq x y z
N ASP A 1 23.39 7.38 -12.42
CA ASP A 1 22.61 6.98 -11.23
C ASP A 1 21.58 8.06 -10.99
N PRO A 2 20.34 7.97 -11.52
CA PRO A 2 19.30 8.88 -11.08
C PRO A 2 18.72 8.30 -9.79
N GLY A 3 19.57 8.20 -8.75
CA GLY A 3 19.10 7.90 -7.41
C GLY A 3 18.03 8.92 -7.07
N LEU A 4 16.91 8.47 -6.51
CA LEU A 4 15.84 9.35 -6.03
C LEU A 4 16.50 10.43 -5.15
N PRO A 5 16.57 11.69 -5.61
CA PRO A 5 17.27 12.71 -4.86
C PRO A 5 16.55 12.83 -3.52
N ASN A 6 17.30 12.63 -2.43
CA ASN A 6 16.84 12.68 -1.03
C ASN A 6 16.26 11.37 -0.44
N TYR A 7 16.50 10.20 -1.03
CA TYR A 7 16.16 8.92 -0.38
C TYR A 7 17.39 8.10 -0.01
N ASP A 8 17.61 7.86 1.29
CA ASP A 8 18.76 7.14 1.84
C ASP A 8 18.43 5.72 2.33
N GLY A 9 17.19 5.24 2.11
CA GLY A 9 16.74 3.93 2.58
C GLY A 9 16.36 3.88 4.07
N SER A 10 16.51 4.97 4.82
CA SER A 10 16.27 4.98 6.27
C SER A 10 14.81 4.78 6.64
N CYS A 11 13.86 5.19 5.79
CA CYS A 11 12.43 5.13 6.12
C CYS A 11 11.95 3.69 6.35
N PHE A 12 12.40 2.72 5.54
CA PHE A 12 12.04 1.32 5.74
C PHE A 12 12.65 0.76 7.02
N LYS A 13 13.86 1.20 7.40
CA LYS A 13 14.48 0.81 8.67
C LYS A 13 13.63 1.30 9.85
N THR A 14 13.33 2.60 9.89
CA THR A 14 12.51 3.21 10.96
C THR A 14 11.11 2.61 11.02
N LEU A 15 10.50 2.32 9.87
CA LEU A 15 9.18 1.69 9.78
C LEU A 15 9.19 0.26 10.35
N ASN A 16 10.20 -0.54 10.03
CA ASN A 16 10.35 -1.90 10.57
C ASN A 16 10.63 -1.91 12.08
N GLU A 17 11.46 -0.98 12.58
CA GLU A 17 11.71 -0.80 14.02
C GLU A 17 10.44 -0.41 14.79
N SER A 18 9.63 0.48 14.20
CA SER A 18 8.34 0.89 14.75
C SER A 18 7.34 -0.26 14.79
N LEU A 19 7.24 -1.03 13.70
CA LEU A 19 6.40 -2.22 13.63
C LEU A 19 6.82 -3.27 14.67
N PHE A 20 8.12 -3.54 14.80
CA PHE A 20 8.64 -4.49 15.79
C PHE A 20 8.25 -4.10 17.22
N THR A 21 8.44 -2.81 17.55
CA THR A 21 8.10 -2.26 18.86
C THR A 21 6.59 -2.36 19.13
N ALA A 22 5.76 -2.00 18.15
CA ALA A 22 4.32 -2.08 18.25
C ALA A 22 3.83 -3.52 18.42
N LYS A 23 4.35 -4.49 17.65
CA LYS A 23 3.99 -5.92 17.78
C LYS A 23 4.34 -6.47 19.16
N ARG A 24 5.50 -6.07 19.71
CA ARG A 24 5.90 -6.44 21.08
C ARG A 24 4.92 -5.87 22.11
N GLN A 25 4.47 -4.63 21.94
CA GLN A 25 3.51 -4.01 22.85
C GLN A 25 2.13 -4.65 22.73
N ALA A 26 1.63 -4.87 21.51
CA ALA A 26 0.34 -5.54 21.27
C ALA A 26 0.31 -6.93 21.90
N LYS A 27 1.39 -7.72 21.77
CA LYS A 27 1.51 -9.04 22.42
C LYS A 27 1.44 -8.96 23.94
N LYS A 28 2.11 -7.97 24.55
CA LYS A 28 2.02 -7.75 26.01
C LYS A 28 0.60 -7.38 26.43
N ASN A 29 -0.03 -6.45 25.70
CA ASN A 29 -1.39 -6.02 25.96
C ASN A 29 -2.36 -7.20 25.88
N PHE A 30 -2.30 -7.98 24.80
CA PHE A 30 -3.12 -9.18 24.61
C PHE A 30 -3.00 -10.20 25.75
N ASN A 31 -1.77 -10.43 26.23
CA ASN A 31 -1.54 -11.35 27.34
C ASN A 31 -2.04 -10.83 28.69
N ASN A 32 -2.20 -9.50 28.84
CA ASN A 32 -2.64 -8.84 30.06
C ASN A 32 -4.14 -8.51 30.06
N GLN A 33 -4.89 -8.90 29.02
CA GLN A 33 -6.34 -8.69 28.97
C GLN A 33 -7.04 -9.63 29.96
N PHE A 34 -7.84 -9.05 30.86
CA PHE A 34 -8.59 -9.77 31.89
C PHE A 34 -9.96 -10.29 31.41
N SER A 35 -10.48 -9.77 30.29
CA SER A 35 -11.79 -10.10 29.70
C SER A 35 -11.63 -10.78 28.32
N LYS A 36 -12.68 -10.75 27.46
CA LYS A 36 -12.65 -11.34 26.10
C LYS A 36 -11.40 -10.83 25.37
N LYS A 37 -10.64 -11.77 24.79
CA LYS A 37 -9.40 -11.46 24.10
C LYS A 37 -9.69 -10.64 22.83
N ASP A 38 -9.34 -9.36 22.88
CA ASP A 38 -9.38 -8.43 21.75
C ASP A 38 -8.10 -8.60 20.92
N THR A 39 -8.29 -8.99 19.67
CA THR A 39 -7.22 -9.26 18.70
C THR A 39 -6.99 -8.10 17.73
N TYR A 40 -7.73 -6.98 17.84
CA TYR A 40 -7.70 -5.87 16.89
C TYR A 40 -6.28 -5.38 16.61
N ASP A 41 -5.53 -5.02 17.65
CA ASP A 41 -4.15 -4.50 17.51
C ASP A 41 -3.22 -5.52 16.83
N THR A 42 -3.42 -6.81 17.10
CA THR A 42 -2.60 -7.87 16.49
C THR A 42 -2.91 -8.02 15.01
N ASN A 43 -4.20 -8.03 14.65
CA ASN A 43 -4.66 -8.11 13.27
C ASN A 43 -4.25 -6.87 12.46
N TYR A 44 -4.39 -5.68 13.06
CA TYR A 44 -3.97 -4.41 12.46
C TYR A 44 -2.46 -4.41 12.16
N LEU A 45 -1.62 -4.84 13.12
CA LEU A 45 -0.18 -4.89 12.90
C LEU A 45 0.22 -5.98 11.90
N GLN A 46 -0.53 -7.09 11.80
CA GLN A 46 -0.31 -8.09 10.77
C GLN A 46 -0.63 -7.55 9.37
N MET A 47 -1.73 -6.79 9.23
CA MET A 47 -2.05 -6.06 8.01
C MET A 47 -0.91 -5.10 7.64
N ARG A 48 -0.45 -4.25 8.57
CA ARG A 48 0.67 -3.31 8.33
C ARG A 48 1.97 -4.01 7.91
N GLU A 49 2.28 -5.15 8.51
CA GLU A 49 3.46 -5.94 8.13
C GLU A 49 3.38 -6.43 6.68
N ASN A 50 2.21 -6.89 6.23
CA ASN A 50 2.03 -7.32 4.84
C ASN A 50 2.17 -6.13 3.88
N GLN A 51 1.59 -4.98 4.24
CA GLN A 51 1.70 -3.76 3.44
C GLN A 51 3.13 -3.24 3.30
N ILE A 52 3.95 -3.34 4.33
CA ILE A 52 5.37 -2.93 4.27
C ILE A 52 6.12 -3.74 3.20
N LYS A 53 5.83 -5.04 3.07
CA LYS A 53 6.43 -5.88 2.01
C LYS A 53 6.03 -5.36 0.62
N ILE A 54 4.76 -5.02 0.43
CA ILE A 54 4.28 -4.47 -0.85
C ILE A 54 4.91 -3.12 -1.16
N LEU A 55 5.05 -2.25 -0.15
CA LEU A 55 5.70 -0.95 -0.29
C LEU A 55 7.17 -1.07 -0.73
N GLN A 56 7.88 -2.11 -0.28
CA GLN A 56 9.24 -2.40 -0.75
C GLN A 56 9.26 -2.84 -2.23
N GLU A 57 8.28 -3.62 -2.68
CA GLU A 57 8.15 -3.99 -4.09
C GLU A 57 7.80 -2.77 -4.96
N MET A 58 6.91 -1.89 -4.48
CA MET A 58 6.61 -0.61 -5.14
C MET A 58 7.88 0.23 -5.31
N TYR A 59 8.69 0.36 -4.26
CA TYR A 59 9.96 1.08 -4.32
C TYR A 59 10.91 0.51 -5.38
N LYS A 60 11.03 -0.83 -5.47
CA LYS A 60 11.84 -1.48 -6.52
C LYS A 60 11.33 -1.19 -7.93
N CYS A 61 10.01 -1.05 -8.12
CA CYS A 61 9.43 -0.70 -9.41
C CYS A 61 9.82 0.73 -9.80
N VAL A 62 9.65 1.69 -8.88
CA VAL A 62 10.02 3.10 -9.08
C VAL A 62 11.50 3.23 -9.43
N TYR A 63 12.39 2.53 -8.72
CA TYR A 63 13.83 2.58 -8.96
C TYR A 63 14.24 2.08 -10.35
N LYS A 64 13.44 1.24 -11.01
CA LYS A 64 13.72 0.70 -12.35
C LYS A 64 13.26 1.61 -13.49
N ILE A 65 12.41 2.59 -13.22
CA ILE A 65 11.88 3.52 -14.22
C ILE A 65 13.00 4.48 -14.64
N LYS A 66 13.27 4.56 -15.94
CA LYS A 66 14.37 5.37 -16.51
C LYS A 66 13.86 6.65 -17.15
N SER A 67 12.73 6.59 -17.84
CA SER A 67 12.02 7.74 -18.40
C SER A 67 10.66 7.92 -17.72
N VAL A 68 10.24 9.18 -17.59
CA VAL A 68 8.96 9.55 -16.97
C VAL A 68 7.97 9.92 -18.09
N PRO A 69 7.17 8.97 -18.61
CA PRO A 69 6.14 9.30 -19.59
C PRO A 69 5.02 10.12 -18.92
N HIS A 70 4.17 10.77 -19.73
CA HIS A 70 3.02 11.53 -19.20
C HIS A 70 2.13 10.68 -18.27
N THR A 71 1.99 9.38 -18.55
CA THR A 71 1.24 8.42 -17.73
C THR A 71 1.81 8.23 -16.32
N ALA A 72 3.07 8.58 -16.09
CA ALA A 72 3.66 8.56 -14.75
C ALA A 72 3.07 9.64 -13.84
N LEU A 73 2.51 10.73 -14.40
CA LEU A 73 1.87 11.79 -13.62
C LEU A 73 0.56 11.30 -13.01
N ASP A 74 -0.23 10.51 -13.74
CA ASP A 74 -1.48 9.94 -13.21
C ASP A 74 -1.19 8.98 -12.05
N ILE A 75 -0.16 8.15 -12.20
CA ILE A 75 0.30 7.23 -11.15
C ILE A 75 0.87 8.00 -9.94
N ALA A 76 1.67 9.04 -10.18
CA ALA A 76 2.17 9.89 -9.10
C ALA A 76 1.02 10.56 -8.33
N SER A 77 0.00 11.04 -9.04
CA SER A 77 -1.16 11.71 -8.44
C SER A 77 -1.96 10.76 -7.54
N ILE A 78 -2.18 9.51 -7.95
CA ILE A 78 -2.87 8.54 -7.08
C ILE A 78 -2.00 8.10 -5.90
N ILE A 79 -0.69 7.95 -6.07
CA ILE A 79 0.23 7.67 -4.95
C ILE A 79 0.20 8.82 -3.94
N GLU A 80 0.19 10.07 -4.40
CA GLU A 80 0.06 11.26 -3.54
C GLU A 80 -1.30 11.26 -2.83
N LYS A 81 -2.40 11.05 -3.55
CA LYS A 81 -3.74 10.95 -2.96
C LYS A 81 -3.82 9.88 -1.88
N VAL A 82 -3.28 8.69 -2.16
CA VAL A 82 -3.19 7.61 -1.16
C VAL A 82 -2.38 8.10 0.05
N SER A 83 -1.24 8.77 -0.14
CA SER A 83 -0.45 9.26 1.00
C SER A 83 -1.20 10.25 1.91
N LEU A 84 -2.13 11.03 1.34
CA LEU A 84 -2.93 12.02 2.05
C LEU A 84 -4.17 11.42 2.72
N GLU A 85 -4.87 10.50 2.06
CA GLU A 85 -6.18 10.01 2.51
C GLU A 85 -6.10 8.71 3.33
N TYR A 86 -4.97 8.01 3.28
CA TYR A 86 -4.81 6.65 3.82
C TYR A 86 -4.64 6.63 5.35
N HIS A 87 -5.67 7.07 6.07
CA HIS A 87 -5.74 7.05 7.53
C HIS A 87 -6.36 5.77 8.07
N LYS A 88 -6.33 5.56 9.39
CA LYS A 88 -6.83 4.34 10.04
C LYS A 88 -8.26 3.98 9.62
N ASP A 89 -9.15 4.96 9.57
CA ASP A 89 -10.60 4.77 9.41
C ASP A 89 -11.09 4.85 7.95
N ASN A 90 -10.19 5.05 6.99
CA ASN A 90 -10.54 5.09 5.57
C ASN A 90 -10.71 3.66 5.03
N ASP A 91 -11.88 3.30 4.50
CA ASP A 91 -12.18 1.94 3.98
C ASP A 91 -11.57 1.63 2.60
N VAL A 92 -10.84 2.60 2.03
CA VAL A 92 -10.12 2.60 0.76
C VAL A 92 -10.96 2.35 -0.50
N LYS A 93 -12.30 2.37 -0.41
CA LYS A 93 -13.16 2.11 -1.57
C LYS A 93 -12.97 3.16 -2.67
N SER A 94 -12.99 4.45 -2.31
CA SER A 94 -12.77 5.54 -3.26
C SER A 94 -11.39 5.47 -3.92
N LEU A 95 -10.35 5.15 -3.14
CA LEU A 95 -8.97 5.02 -3.64
C LEU A 95 -8.83 3.86 -4.64
N LEU A 96 -9.54 2.74 -4.41
CA LEU A 96 -9.57 1.60 -5.33
C LEU A 96 -10.35 1.93 -6.61
N GLU A 97 -11.45 2.68 -6.50
CA GLU A 97 -12.22 3.15 -7.67
C GLU A 97 -11.38 4.09 -8.56
N ASP A 98 -10.69 5.05 -7.97
CA ASP A 98 -9.77 5.95 -8.71
C ASP A 98 -8.64 5.17 -9.39
N LEU A 99 -8.06 4.20 -8.67
CA LEU A 99 -7.01 3.35 -9.21
C LEU A 99 -7.51 2.54 -10.42
N HIS A 100 -8.74 2.04 -10.36
CA HIS A 100 -9.37 1.34 -11.48
C HIS A 100 -9.54 2.26 -12.71
N VAL A 101 -9.97 3.50 -12.52
CA VAL A 101 -10.09 4.48 -13.61
C VAL A 101 -8.74 4.76 -14.28
N ILE A 102 -7.67 4.92 -13.49
CA ILE A 102 -6.31 5.11 -14.01
C ILE A 102 -5.87 3.86 -14.80
N ARG A 103 -6.12 2.66 -14.26
CA ARG A 103 -5.78 1.39 -14.90
C ARG A 103 -6.45 1.24 -16.27
N GLU A 104 -7.73 1.57 -16.37
CA GLU A 104 -8.45 1.53 -17.66
C GLU A 104 -7.92 2.59 -18.63
N THR A 105 -7.62 3.79 -18.16
CA THR A 105 -7.02 4.86 -18.98
C THR A 105 -5.68 4.40 -19.57
N MET A 106 -4.84 3.75 -18.76
CA MET A 106 -3.56 3.22 -19.21
C MET A 106 -3.68 2.12 -20.27
N LYS A 107 -4.81 1.41 -20.39
CA LYS A 107 -5.03 0.42 -21.47
C LYS A 107 -5.34 1.06 -22.82
N THR A 108 -5.75 2.32 -22.84
CA THR A 108 -6.12 3.05 -24.06
C THR A 108 -4.95 3.76 -24.74
N VAL A 109 -3.80 3.85 -24.07
CA VAL A 109 -2.61 4.52 -24.62
C VAL A 109 -2.04 3.72 -25.81
N PRO A 110 -1.50 4.39 -26.85
CA PRO A 110 -0.91 3.72 -28.01
C PRO A 110 0.22 2.77 -27.60
N PHE A 111 0.47 1.69 -28.36
CA PHE A 111 1.58 0.77 -28.08
C PHE A 111 2.94 1.49 -27.96
N PRO A 112 3.84 1.01 -27.08
CA PRO A 112 5.19 1.57 -27.00
C PRO A 112 5.94 1.38 -28.30
N VAL A 113 6.65 2.42 -28.74
CA VAL A 113 7.41 2.42 -29.99
C VAL A 113 8.81 1.85 -29.77
N THR A 114 9.36 2.06 -28.57
CA THR A 114 10.70 1.58 -28.19
C THR A 114 10.64 0.56 -27.05
N ARG A 115 11.68 -0.27 -26.94
CA ARG A 115 11.83 -1.21 -25.83
C ARG A 115 11.95 -0.51 -24.47
N GLU A 116 12.66 0.61 -24.42
CA GLU A 116 12.80 1.41 -23.20
C GLU A 116 11.44 1.92 -22.71
N GLU A 117 10.63 2.45 -23.62
CA GLU A 117 9.26 2.88 -23.33
C GLU A 117 8.38 1.71 -22.87
N PHE A 118 8.54 0.53 -23.47
CA PHE A 118 7.86 -0.69 -23.01
C PHE A 118 8.27 -1.07 -21.58
N GLU A 119 9.56 -1.08 -21.26
CA GLU A 119 10.08 -1.43 -19.94
C GLU A 119 9.60 -0.44 -18.86
N ASP A 120 9.61 0.86 -19.14
CA ASP A 120 9.12 1.89 -18.21
C ASP A 120 7.61 1.77 -17.98
N ARG A 121 6.82 1.57 -19.05
CA ARG A 121 5.38 1.35 -18.93
C ARG A 121 5.06 0.06 -18.16
N ALA A 122 5.82 -1.02 -18.38
CA ALA A 122 5.64 -2.25 -17.62
C ALA A 122 5.91 -2.05 -16.13
N ASN A 123 6.97 -1.31 -15.76
CA ASN A 123 7.23 -0.97 -14.36
C ASN A 123 6.12 -0.09 -13.75
N LEU A 124 5.56 0.85 -14.51
CA LEU A 124 4.42 1.66 -14.09
C LEU A 124 3.16 0.82 -13.86
N PHE A 125 2.84 -0.12 -14.75
CA PHE A 125 1.74 -1.07 -14.53
C PHE A 125 1.97 -1.92 -13.29
N ILE A 126 3.17 -2.51 -13.12
CA ILE A 126 3.47 -3.31 -11.94
C ILE A 126 3.34 -2.47 -10.67
N LEU A 127 3.79 -1.21 -10.67
CA LEU A 127 3.63 -0.30 -9.55
C LEU A 127 2.15 -0.07 -9.21
N LEU A 128 1.29 0.11 -10.22
CA LEU A 128 -0.15 0.28 -10.05
C LEU A 128 -0.79 -0.98 -9.44
N GLU A 129 -0.44 -2.18 -9.94
CA GLU A 129 -0.93 -3.45 -9.37
C GLU A 129 -0.48 -3.62 -7.91
N ARG A 130 0.74 -3.19 -7.55
CA ARG A 130 1.22 -3.25 -6.16
C ARG A 130 0.49 -2.24 -5.27
N LEU A 131 0.14 -1.07 -5.80
CA LEU A 131 -0.70 -0.12 -5.07
C LEU A 131 -2.11 -0.69 -4.84
N GLU A 132 -2.69 -1.37 -5.83
CA GLU A 132 -3.98 -2.07 -5.71
C GLU A 132 -3.92 -3.15 -4.62
N GLU A 133 -2.88 -3.99 -4.63
CA GLU A 133 -2.63 -5.00 -3.60
C GLU A 133 -2.47 -4.37 -2.20
N PHE A 134 -1.71 -3.28 -2.10
CA PHE A 134 -1.52 -2.55 -0.85
C PHE A 134 -2.85 -2.06 -0.27
N LEU A 135 -3.73 -1.50 -1.09
CA LEU A 135 -5.06 -1.02 -0.65
C LEU A 135 -5.99 -2.19 -0.32
N THR A 136 -5.98 -3.24 -1.14
CA THR A 136 -6.82 -4.44 -0.95
C THR A 136 -6.55 -5.11 0.40
N ILE A 137 -5.29 -5.21 0.83
CA ILE A 137 -4.92 -5.72 2.16
C ILE A 137 -5.67 -4.97 3.27
N LYS A 138 -5.83 -3.64 3.15
CA LYS A 138 -6.60 -2.85 4.14
C LYS A 138 -8.10 -3.05 3.98
N GLN A 139 -8.60 -3.10 2.76
CA GLN A 139 -10.02 -3.36 2.52
C GLN A 139 -10.47 -4.69 3.14
N GLU A 140 -9.66 -5.74 3.01
CA GLU A 140 -9.90 -7.05 3.62
C GLU A 140 -9.90 -6.99 5.15
N PHE A 141 -8.94 -6.25 5.75
CA PHE A 141 -8.89 -6.04 7.19
C PHE A 141 -10.16 -5.32 7.71
N MET A 142 -10.60 -4.26 7.04
CA MET A 142 -11.82 -3.51 7.41
C MET A 142 -13.06 -4.40 7.35
N LYS A 143 -13.22 -5.21 6.29
CA LYS A 143 -14.35 -6.16 6.16
C LYS A 143 -14.37 -7.20 7.28
N GLN A 144 -13.21 -7.69 7.72
CA GLN A 144 -13.13 -8.64 8.83
C GLN A 144 -13.52 -8.00 10.16
N ASP A 145 -13.15 -6.73 10.37
CA ASP A 145 -13.49 -5.98 11.58
C ASP A 145 -15.00 -5.68 11.66
N ASP A 146 -15.60 -5.24 10.55
CA ASP A 146 -17.05 -4.98 10.46
C ASP A 146 -17.88 -6.22 10.83
N VAL A 147 -17.49 -7.40 10.33
CA VAL A 147 -18.17 -8.68 10.66
C VAL A 147 -18.07 -9.01 12.15
N VAL A 148 -16.93 -8.72 12.79
CA VAL A 148 -16.75 -8.96 14.24
C VAL A 148 -17.65 -8.04 15.06
N VAL A 149 -17.80 -6.78 14.64
CA VAL A 149 -18.70 -5.81 15.30
C VAL A 149 -20.17 -6.25 15.19
N GLU A 150 -20.60 -6.73 14.03
CA GLU A 150 -21.98 -7.24 13.85
C GLU A 150 -22.29 -8.47 14.70
N VAL A 151 -21.34 -9.40 14.85
CA VAL A 151 -21.51 -10.62 15.68
C VAL A 151 -21.53 -10.29 17.18
N ILE A 152 -20.85 -9.24 17.63
CA ILE A 152 -20.87 -8.83 19.05
C ILE A 152 -22.18 -8.11 19.42
N ASN A 153 -22.83 -7.46 18.45
CA ASN A 153 -24.04 -6.68 18.67
C ASN A 153 -25.36 -7.48 18.50
N ASN A 154 -25.27 -8.77 18.17
CA ASN A 154 -26.39 -9.73 18.09
C ASN A 154 -26.30 -10.79 19.20
#